data_AF-A0A8H5MH61-F1
#
_entry.id   AF-A0A8H5MH61-F1
#
_cell.length_a   1.000
_cell.length_b   1.000
_cell.length_c   1.000
_cell.angle_alpha   90.00
_cell.angle_beta   90.00
_cell.angle_gamma   90.00
#
_symmetry.space_group_name_H-M   'P 1'
#
loop_
_entity.id
_entity.type
_entity.pdbx_description
1 polymer ?
#
loop_
_entity_poly.entity_id
_entity_poly.type
_entity_poly.pdbx_seq_one_letter_code
_entity_poly.pdbx_strand_id
1 'polypeptide(L)'
;MSLTMTQEQLPVELCQLLQTLSLGGGPKRNHEGSTVAVTLTKDTSLPPQINVQEDVAMFDDPNYQSDTAESDCSNTSTRSEHYGCAYLRTIQAQLESYPTTGGEYLEAIFTHREIFFSYPEAHIDCARGFSDIAHMLEHRAWRADREADTEAVAAFRHEAWTIAATM
;
A
#
# COMPACT_ATOMS: atom_id res chain seq x y z
N MET A 1 20.53 -41.46 24.01
CA MET A 1 20.35 -40.39 23.01
C MET A 1 18.96 -39.80 23.20
N SER A 2 18.86 -38.71 23.95
CA SER A 2 17.67 -37.85 23.97
C SER A 2 18.14 -36.45 24.33
N LEU A 3 18.15 -35.55 23.35
CA LEU A 3 18.34 -34.12 23.57
C LEU A 3 16.95 -33.51 23.66
N THR A 4 16.51 -33.21 24.88
CA THR A 4 15.37 -32.33 25.13
C THR A 4 15.85 -30.89 24.97
N MET A 5 15.54 -30.26 23.83
CA MET A 5 15.76 -28.82 23.66
C MET A 5 14.75 -28.06 24.50
N THR A 6 15.28 -27.26 25.41
CA THR A 6 14.59 -26.45 26.41
C THR A 6 13.89 -25.26 25.77
N GLN A 7 12.57 -25.22 25.97
CA GLN A 7 11.79 -23.98 26.07
C GLN A 7 12.38 -23.12 27.20
N GLU A 8 12.34 -21.79 27.09
CA GLU A 8 12.88 -20.75 28.03
C GLU A 8 14.23 -20.10 27.63
N GLN A 9 14.30 -19.38 26.49
CA GLN A 9 15.52 -18.60 26.15
C GLN A 9 15.27 -17.24 25.49
N LEU A 10 14.11 -16.60 25.74
CA LEU A 10 13.72 -15.34 25.06
C LEU A 10 13.44 -14.07 25.91
N PRO A 11 13.87 -13.90 27.17
CA PRO A 11 13.75 -12.57 27.82
C PRO A 11 15.07 -11.82 28.09
N VAL A 12 16.25 -12.39 27.83
CA VAL A 12 17.53 -11.77 28.27
C VAL A 12 18.12 -10.77 27.24
N GLU A 13 17.79 -10.91 25.96
CA GLU A 13 18.38 -10.09 24.88
C GLU A 13 17.79 -8.68 24.77
N LEU A 14 16.55 -8.48 25.25
CA LEU A 14 15.82 -7.22 25.03
C LEU A 14 16.37 -6.06 25.89
N CYS A 15 16.81 -6.34 27.12
CA CYS A 15 17.43 -5.33 27.97
C CYS A 15 18.81 -4.91 27.49
N GLN A 16 19.57 -5.80 26.85
CA GLN A 16 20.86 -5.47 26.23
C GLN A 16 20.68 -4.63 24.97
N LEU A 17 19.65 -4.93 24.16
CA LEU A 17 19.32 -4.14 22.96
C LEU A 17 18.87 -2.71 23.31
N LEU A 18 18.15 -2.53 24.42
CA LEU A 18 17.75 -1.19 24.90
C LEU A 18 18.93 -0.36 25.42
N GLN A 19 19.97 -1.00 25.96
CA GLN A 19 21.17 -0.31 26.45
C GLN A 19 22.06 0.22 25.31
N THR A 20 22.09 -0.45 24.16
CA THR A 20 22.87 0.01 23.00
C THR A 20 22.21 1.17 22.23
N LEU A 21 20.90 1.37 22.38
CA LEU A 21 20.16 2.47 21.74
C LEU A 21 20.11 3.76 22.57
N SER A 22 20.81 3.81 23.72
CA SER A 22 20.92 5.02 24.52
C SER A 22 21.81 6.04 23.80
N LEU A 23 21.21 6.83 22.90
CA LEU A 23 21.85 7.93 22.17
C LEU A 23 22.34 9.00 23.14
N GLY A 24 23.61 8.89 23.54
CA GLY A 24 24.34 9.92 24.25
C GLY A 24 24.36 11.22 23.44
N GLY A 25 24.05 12.32 24.12
CA GLY A 25 23.88 13.65 23.54
C GLY A 25 25.00 14.06 22.58
N GLY A 26 24.61 14.39 21.35
CA GLY A 26 25.47 14.99 20.34
C GLY A 26 25.53 16.52 20.47
N PRO A 27 26.69 17.15 20.21
CA PRO A 27 26.87 18.59 20.31
C PRO A 27 26.28 19.36 19.11
N LYS A 28 25.84 20.59 19.42
CA LYS A 28 25.28 21.61 18.51
C LYS A 28 26.11 21.80 17.24
N ARG A 29 25.46 21.70 16.08
CA ARG A 29 26.01 22.16 14.78
C ARG A 29 25.27 23.43 14.38
N ASN A 30 26.03 24.50 14.17
CA ASN A 30 25.56 25.79 13.67
C ASN A 30 25.26 25.66 12.17
N HIS A 31 24.11 26.16 11.75
CA HIS A 31 23.65 26.17 10.36
C HIS A 31 23.90 27.57 9.78
N GLU A 32 24.92 27.71 8.93
CA GLU A 32 25.04 28.84 8.00
C GLU A 32 24.56 28.41 6.62
N GLY A 33 23.85 29.32 5.97
CA GLY A 33 22.97 29.04 4.84
C GLY A 33 23.66 28.77 3.51
N SER A 34 22.93 28.10 2.64
CA SER A 34 23.18 28.14 1.21
C SER A 34 21.84 28.11 0.48
N THR A 35 21.43 29.29 0.01
CA THR A 35 20.30 29.52 -0.87
C THR A 35 20.69 29.12 -2.29
N VAL A 36 19.99 28.14 -2.85
CA VAL A 36 20.01 27.88 -4.30
C VAL A 36 18.63 28.20 -4.86
N ALA A 37 18.57 29.33 -5.56
CA ALA A 37 17.42 29.75 -6.34
C ALA A 37 17.23 28.78 -7.53
N VAL A 38 16.06 28.15 -7.61
CA VAL A 38 15.62 27.45 -8.82
C VAL A 38 14.66 28.37 -9.55
N THR A 39 15.13 28.86 -10.69
CA THR A 39 14.42 29.69 -11.66
C THR A 39 13.26 28.94 -12.27
N LEU A 40 12.11 29.62 -12.24
CA LEU A 40 10.86 29.33 -12.91
C LEU A 40 11.05 29.45 -14.44
N THR A 41 10.80 28.38 -15.19
CA THR A 41 10.53 28.48 -16.64
C THR A 41 9.13 27.98 -16.93
N LYS A 42 8.34 28.92 -17.40
CA LYS A 42 6.94 28.90 -17.80
C LYS A 42 6.90 28.68 -19.30
N ASP A 43 6.27 27.61 -19.77
CA ASP A 43 5.80 27.43 -21.15
C ASP A 43 4.54 26.54 -21.05
N THR A 44 3.31 27.03 -21.11
CA THR A 44 2.54 27.70 -22.19
C THR A 44 2.20 26.77 -23.37
N SER A 45 0.92 26.38 -23.42
CA SER A 45 0.08 25.98 -24.58
C SER A 45 0.34 24.62 -25.26
N LEU A 46 -0.61 23.85 -25.78
CA LEU A 46 -2.08 23.71 -25.85
C LEU A 46 -2.31 22.30 -26.46
N PRO A 47 -3.46 21.62 -26.26
CA PRO A 47 -3.71 20.27 -26.75
C PRO A 47 -4.16 20.21 -28.22
N PRO A 48 -3.89 19.12 -28.96
CA PRO A 48 -4.40 18.94 -30.31
C PRO A 48 -5.87 18.51 -30.32
N GLN A 49 -6.64 19.36 -31.00
CA GLN A 49 -7.89 19.19 -31.73
C GLN A 49 -8.51 17.78 -31.81
N ILE A 50 -9.77 17.77 -31.40
CA ILE A 50 -10.87 16.84 -31.66
C ILE A 50 -10.94 16.45 -33.14
N ASN A 51 -11.09 15.15 -33.43
CA ASN A 51 -11.87 14.72 -34.58
C ASN A 51 -12.74 13.53 -34.19
N VAL A 52 -14.05 13.79 -34.21
CA VAL A 52 -15.14 12.85 -33.99
C VAL A 52 -15.34 12.10 -35.30
N GLN A 53 -15.29 10.77 -35.26
CA GLN A 53 -15.93 9.97 -36.29
C GLN A 53 -16.55 8.75 -35.61
N GLU A 54 -17.77 8.97 -35.13
CA GLU A 54 -18.73 7.93 -34.79
C GLU A 54 -19.14 7.24 -36.09
N ASP A 55 -18.69 6.01 -36.29
CA ASP A 55 -19.24 5.14 -37.33
C ASP A 55 -20.08 4.06 -36.66
N VAL A 56 -21.37 4.09 -36.97
CA VAL A 56 -22.42 3.29 -36.36
C VAL A 56 -22.37 1.90 -36.97
N ALA A 57 -21.70 0.96 -36.31
CA ALA A 57 -21.74 -0.45 -36.67
C ALA A 57 -22.91 -1.16 -35.97
N MET A 58 -24.05 -1.27 -36.66
CA MET A 58 -25.15 -2.16 -36.31
C MET A 58 -24.80 -3.58 -36.76
N PHE A 59 -24.54 -4.48 -35.83
CA PHE A 59 -24.56 -5.93 -36.06
C PHE A 59 -25.40 -6.58 -34.96
N ASP A 60 -26.66 -6.88 -35.28
CA ASP A 60 -27.48 -7.82 -34.51
C ASP A 60 -27.14 -9.22 -34.99
N ASP A 61 -26.66 -10.07 -34.08
CA ASP A 61 -26.58 -11.51 -34.29
C ASP A 61 -27.12 -12.22 -33.03
N PRO A 62 -28.36 -12.74 -33.05
CA PRO A 62 -28.96 -13.37 -31.88
C PRO A 62 -29.00 -14.89 -32.08
N ASN A 63 -27.90 -15.60 -31.84
CA ASN A 63 -27.99 -17.02 -31.50
C ASN A 63 -26.71 -17.57 -30.86
N TYR A 64 -26.61 -17.48 -29.54
CA TYR A 64 -25.72 -18.36 -28.78
C TYR A 64 -26.52 -18.96 -27.62
N GLN A 65 -27.18 -20.09 -27.91
CA GLN A 65 -27.48 -21.07 -26.88
C GLN A 65 -26.20 -21.83 -26.60
N SER A 66 -25.55 -21.52 -25.48
CA SER A 66 -24.57 -22.41 -24.87
C SER A 66 -25.02 -22.76 -23.47
N ASP A 67 -25.13 -24.06 -23.29
CA ASP A 67 -25.58 -24.79 -22.12
C ASP A 67 -25.06 -24.19 -20.81
N THR A 68 -26.00 -23.95 -19.90
CA THR A 68 -25.76 -23.76 -18.47
C THR A 68 -25.04 -24.98 -17.91
N ALA A 69 -23.70 -24.94 -17.94
CA ALA A 69 -22.90 -25.69 -17.01
C ALA A 69 -23.07 -25.03 -15.64
N GLU A 70 -23.85 -25.66 -14.77
CA GLU A 70 -23.96 -25.37 -13.35
C GLU A 70 -22.55 -25.48 -12.76
N SER A 71 -21.82 -24.36 -12.74
CA SER A 71 -20.53 -24.26 -12.07
C SER A 71 -20.82 -24.22 -10.58
N ASP A 72 -20.48 -25.28 -9.86
CA ASP A 72 -20.42 -25.30 -8.41
C ASP A 72 -19.33 -24.33 -7.92
N CYS A 73 -19.67 -23.03 -7.93
CA CYS A 73 -18.92 -22.02 -7.23
C CYS A 73 -19.02 -22.39 -5.75
N SER A 74 -17.94 -22.96 -5.20
CA SER A 74 -17.80 -23.13 -3.76
C SER A 74 -18.08 -21.79 -3.10
N ASN A 75 -19.21 -21.68 -2.42
CA ASN A 75 -19.51 -20.57 -1.52
C ASN A 75 -18.54 -20.66 -0.34
N THR A 76 -17.27 -20.31 -0.56
CA THR A 76 -16.42 -19.86 0.53
C THR A 76 -17.05 -18.58 1.01
N SER A 77 -17.86 -18.72 2.07
CA SER A 77 -18.46 -17.63 2.84
C SER A 77 -17.54 -16.42 2.79
N THR A 78 -18.00 -15.31 2.24
CA THR A 78 -17.28 -14.06 1.94
C THR A 78 -16.72 -13.41 3.21
N ARG A 79 -15.82 -14.09 3.92
CA ARG A 79 -14.84 -13.42 4.77
C ARG A 79 -13.87 -12.84 3.77
N SER A 80 -14.00 -11.54 3.51
CA SER A 80 -13.03 -10.81 2.70
C SER A 80 -11.65 -11.21 3.17
N GLU A 81 -10.92 -11.94 2.31
CA GLU A 81 -9.60 -12.44 2.65
C GLU A 81 -8.67 -11.23 2.66
N HIS A 82 -8.31 -10.80 3.86
CA HIS A 82 -7.45 -9.64 4.08
C HIS A 82 -5.99 -10.09 4.07
N TYR A 83 -5.25 -9.77 3.00
CA TYR A 83 -3.85 -10.12 2.83
C TYR A 83 -2.91 -9.09 3.49
N GLY A 84 -1.70 -9.53 3.82
CA GLY A 84 -0.67 -8.72 4.48
C GLY A 84 -0.54 -8.97 5.98
N CYS A 85 0.40 -8.24 6.61
CA CYS A 85 0.64 -8.34 8.04
C CYS A 85 -0.55 -7.81 8.86
N ALA A 86 -0.56 -8.09 10.16
CA ALA A 86 -1.66 -7.69 11.05
C ALA A 86 -1.98 -6.19 10.96
N TYR A 87 -0.95 -5.35 10.81
CA TYR A 87 -1.11 -3.91 10.63
C TYR A 87 -1.89 -3.56 9.34
N LEU A 88 -1.53 -4.12 8.19
CA LEU A 88 -2.25 -3.87 6.93
C LEU A 88 -3.70 -4.36 6.99
N ARG A 89 -3.96 -5.51 7.64
CA ARG A 89 -5.33 -6.00 7.84
C ARG A 89 -6.18 -5.03 8.67
N THR A 90 -5.58 -4.36 9.66
CA THR A 90 -6.31 -3.32 10.42
C THR A 90 -6.64 -2.11 9.57
N ILE A 91 -5.75 -1.69 8.67
CA ILE A 91 -6.03 -0.60 7.71
C ILE A 91 -7.16 -0.99 6.76
N GLN A 92 -7.11 -2.20 6.21
CA GLN A 92 -8.15 -2.70 5.31
C GLN A 92 -9.54 -2.73 5.98
N ALA A 93 -9.60 -3.13 7.25
CA ALA A 93 -10.86 -3.17 8.01
C ALA A 93 -11.52 -1.79 8.20
N GLN A 94 -10.75 -0.71 8.15
CA GLN A 94 -11.23 0.67 8.33
C GLN A 94 -11.18 1.51 7.05
N LEU A 95 -10.97 0.88 5.89
CA LEU A 95 -10.66 1.58 4.64
C LEU A 95 -11.79 2.51 4.16
N GLU A 96 -13.03 2.13 4.43
CA GLU A 96 -14.21 2.93 4.06
C GLU A 96 -14.18 4.33 4.68
N SER A 97 -13.68 4.45 5.91
CA SER A 97 -13.54 5.71 6.64
C SER A 97 -12.09 6.23 6.68
N TYR A 98 -11.16 5.57 5.99
CA TYR A 98 -9.74 5.88 6.10
C TYR A 98 -9.42 7.26 5.52
N PRO A 99 -8.79 8.16 6.29
CA PRO A 99 -8.39 9.48 5.82
C PRO A 99 -7.20 9.34 4.88
N THR A 100 -7.27 10.04 3.75
CA THR A 100 -6.17 10.16 2.78
C THR A 100 -5.68 11.61 2.68
N THR A 101 -6.54 12.56 3.03
CA THR A 101 -6.23 13.98 3.10
C THR A 101 -5.59 14.31 4.45
N GLY A 102 -4.29 14.58 4.47
CA GLY A 102 -3.52 14.81 5.70
C GLY A 102 -2.22 14.01 5.79
N GLY A 103 -2.02 13.04 4.90
CA GLY A 103 -0.80 12.24 4.84
C GLY A 103 -0.83 10.98 5.72
N GLU A 104 -1.99 10.59 6.27
CA GLU A 104 -2.16 9.41 7.12
C GLU A 104 -1.82 8.11 6.36
N TYR A 105 -2.01 8.07 5.05
CA TYR A 105 -1.54 6.95 4.21
C TYR A 105 -0.01 6.86 4.18
N LEU A 106 0.72 7.98 4.27
CA LEU A 106 2.19 7.97 4.35
C LEU A 106 2.67 7.48 5.71
N GLU A 107 2.00 7.90 6.79
CA GLU A 107 2.27 7.37 8.13
C GLU A 107 2.10 5.85 8.13
N ALA A 108 1.04 5.34 7.52
CA ALA A 108 0.86 3.89 7.39
C ALA A 108 1.96 3.19 6.61
N ILE A 109 2.44 3.78 5.50
CA ILE A 109 3.57 3.24 4.75
C ILE A 109 4.83 3.23 5.61
N PHE A 110 5.14 4.31 6.33
CA PHE A 110 6.33 4.39 7.18
C PHE A 110 6.26 3.44 8.37
N THR A 111 5.13 3.36 9.06
CA THR A 111 4.91 2.39 10.14
C THR A 111 5.04 0.96 9.63
N HIS A 112 4.48 0.64 8.46
CA HIS A 112 4.69 -0.67 7.85
C HIS A 112 6.17 -0.96 7.62
N ARG A 113 6.92 -0.01 7.04
CA ARG A 113 8.36 -0.17 6.79
C ARG A 113 9.15 -0.43 8.07
N GLU A 114 8.87 0.32 9.14
CA GLU A 114 9.54 0.12 10.43
C GLU A 114 9.33 -1.30 10.98
N ILE A 115 8.09 -1.81 10.91
CA ILE A 115 7.75 -3.16 11.35
C ILE A 115 8.38 -4.20 10.42
N PHE A 116 8.37 -3.95 9.10
CA PHE A 116 8.96 -4.81 8.09
C PHE A 116 10.47 -5.00 8.31
N PHE A 117 11.21 -3.91 8.54
CA PHE A 117 12.65 -3.99 8.81
C PHE A 117 12.97 -4.71 10.12
N SER A 118 12.04 -4.69 11.08
CA SER A 118 12.20 -5.39 12.36
C SER A 118 12.00 -6.90 12.21
N TYR A 119 11.07 -7.36 11.36
CA TYR A 119 10.82 -8.78 11.14
C TYR A 119 10.25 -9.09 9.72
N PRO A 120 11.10 -9.22 8.69
CA PRO A 120 10.66 -9.33 7.30
C PRO A 120 9.90 -10.64 7.00
N GLU A 121 10.21 -11.73 7.72
CA GLU A 121 9.55 -13.03 7.51
C GLU A 121 8.04 -13.00 7.79
N ALA A 122 7.55 -12.08 8.62
CA ALA A 122 6.11 -11.91 8.88
C ALA A 122 5.35 -11.17 7.77
N HIS A 123 6.01 -10.75 6.70
CA HIS A 123 5.46 -9.81 5.71
C HIS A 123 5.31 -10.40 4.30
N ILE A 124 5.33 -11.74 4.16
CA ILE A 124 5.29 -12.46 2.86
C ILE A 124 4.11 -12.00 1.97
N ASP A 125 2.94 -11.73 2.58
CA ASP A 125 1.74 -11.31 1.86
C ASP A 125 1.56 -9.79 1.77
N CYS A 126 2.51 -8.98 2.25
CA CYS A 126 2.33 -7.52 2.32
C CYS A 126 2.28 -6.84 0.95
N ALA A 127 3.01 -7.36 -0.04
CA ALA A 127 2.92 -6.83 -1.40
C ALA A 127 1.49 -6.94 -1.95
N ARG A 128 0.82 -8.08 -1.70
CA ARG A 128 -0.59 -8.27 -2.05
C ARG A 128 -1.50 -7.39 -1.20
N GLY A 129 -1.29 -7.35 0.11
CA GLY A 129 -2.08 -6.52 1.02
C GLY A 129 -2.10 -5.03 0.64
N PHE A 130 -0.97 -4.47 0.24
CA PHE A 130 -0.90 -3.10 -0.29
C PHE A 130 -1.58 -2.93 -1.64
N SER A 131 -1.45 -3.92 -2.53
CA SER A 131 -2.14 -3.91 -3.82
C SER A 131 -3.66 -3.90 -3.62
N ASP A 132 -4.16 -4.66 -2.66
CA ASP A 132 -5.58 -4.71 -2.31
C ASP A 132 -6.05 -3.37 -1.72
N ILE A 133 -5.27 -2.75 -0.83
CA ILE A 133 -5.56 -1.40 -0.29
C ILE A 133 -5.65 -0.38 -1.43
N ALA A 134 -4.67 -0.37 -2.33
CA ALA A 134 -4.66 0.53 -3.47
C ALA A 134 -5.88 0.30 -4.37
N HIS A 135 -6.22 -0.95 -4.67
CA HIS A 135 -7.38 -1.29 -5.49
C HIS A 135 -8.69 -0.81 -4.85
N MET A 136 -8.86 -1.03 -3.54
CA MET A 136 -10.06 -0.59 -2.83
C MET A 136 -10.17 0.94 -2.76
N LEU A 137 -9.06 1.67 -2.59
CA LEU A 137 -9.06 3.14 -2.63
C LEU A 137 -9.37 3.67 -4.03
N GLU A 138 -8.87 3.03 -5.09
CA GLU A 138 -9.14 3.42 -6.48
C GLU A 138 -10.63 3.30 -6.85
N HIS A 139 -11.33 2.31 -6.27
CA HIS A 139 -12.76 2.07 -6.50
C HIS A 139 -13.67 2.76 -5.46
N ARG A 140 -13.09 3.51 -4.51
CA ARG A 140 -13.85 4.17 -3.47
C ARG A 140 -14.70 5.30 -4.06
N ALA A 141 -15.93 5.46 -3.56
CA ALA A 141 -16.80 6.53 -4.00
C ALA A 141 -16.15 7.90 -3.75
N TRP A 142 -16.14 8.73 -4.79
CA TRP A 142 -15.56 10.06 -4.74
C TRP A 142 -16.24 10.92 -3.66
N ARG A 143 -15.43 11.66 -2.90
CA ARG A 143 -15.88 12.71 -2.00
C ARG A 143 -14.90 13.88 -2.04
N ALA A 144 -15.41 15.08 -1.76
CA ALA A 144 -14.64 16.34 -1.76
C ALA A 144 -13.74 16.53 -0.52
N ASP A 145 -13.62 15.53 0.35
CA ASP A 145 -12.66 15.45 1.45
C ASP A 145 -11.59 14.34 1.25
N ARG A 146 -11.54 13.74 0.05
CA ARG A 146 -10.74 12.56 -0.32
C ARG A 146 -9.97 12.74 -1.64
N GLU A 147 -9.63 13.98 -1.98
CA GLU A 147 -8.90 14.33 -3.21
C GLU A 147 -7.56 13.58 -3.32
N ALA A 148 -6.96 13.27 -2.17
CA ALA A 148 -5.69 12.55 -2.06
C ALA A 148 -5.80 11.03 -2.28
N ASP A 149 -7.00 10.47 -2.54
CA ASP A 149 -7.14 9.02 -2.83
C ASP A 149 -6.24 8.60 -4.00
N THR A 150 -6.15 9.42 -5.05
CA THR A 150 -5.28 9.15 -6.21
C THR A 150 -3.79 9.08 -5.84
N GLU A 151 -3.33 9.97 -4.96
CA GLU A 151 -1.95 9.99 -4.46
C GLU A 151 -1.69 8.78 -3.54
N ALA A 152 -2.63 8.48 -2.65
CA ALA A 152 -2.55 7.34 -1.76
C ALA A 152 -2.50 6.02 -2.53
N VAL A 153 -3.32 5.87 -3.58
CA VAL A 153 -3.29 4.71 -4.49
C VAL A 153 -1.91 4.54 -5.12
N ALA A 154 -1.33 5.62 -5.64
CA ALA A 154 0.01 5.58 -6.23
C ALA A 154 1.08 5.20 -5.19
N ALA A 155 1.00 5.76 -3.99
CA ALA A 155 1.93 5.46 -2.90
C ALA A 155 1.85 4.00 -2.45
N PHE A 156 0.65 3.45 -2.26
CA PHE A 156 0.46 2.04 -1.88
C PHE A 156 0.88 1.07 -3.00
N ARG A 157 0.63 1.39 -4.28
CA ARG A 157 1.15 0.61 -5.41
C ARG A 157 2.67 0.59 -5.44
N HIS A 158 3.30 1.74 -5.20
CA HIS A 158 4.76 1.84 -5.13
C HIS A 158 5.34 1.01 -3.98
N GLU A 159 4.68 1.04 -2.81
CA GLU A 159 5.10 0.23 -1.66
C GLU A 159 4.94 -1.27 -1.94
N ALA A 160 3.83 -1.69 -2.56
CA ALA A 160 3.62 -3.07 -2.97
C ALA A 160 4.76 -3.57 -3.89
N TRP A 161 5.12 -2.76 -4.90
CA TRP A 161 6.24 -3.07 -5.78
C TRP A 161 7.58 -3.14 -5.05
N THR A 162 7.84 -2.20 -4.14
CA THR A 162 9.08 -2.16 -3.35
C THR A 162 9.23 -3.44 -2.53
N ILE A 163 8.17 -3.87 -1.85
CA ILE A 163 8.19 -5.11 -1.05
C ILE A 163 8.41 -6.32 -1.96
N ALA A 164 7.67 -6.42 -3.07
CA ALA A 164 7.81 -7.51 -4.03
C ALA A 164 9.20 -7.59 -4.65
N ALA A 165 9.91 -6.46 -4.81
CA ALA A 165 11.28 -6.43 -5.31
C ALA A 165 12.33 -6.82 -4.25
N THR A 166 11.98 -6.75 -2.96
CA THR A 166 12.86 -7.12 -1.84
C THR A 166 12.72 -8.58 -1.39
N MET A 167 11.68 -9.28 -1.84
CA MET A 167 11.45 -10.70 -1.57
C MET A 167 12.00 -11.58 -2.69
#